data_AF-A0A6J7XUS5-F1
#
_entry.id   AF-A0A6J7XUS5-F1
#
_cell.length_a   1.000
_cell.length_b   1.000
_cell.length_c   1.000
_cell.angle_alpha   90.00
_cell.angle_beta   90.00
_cell.angle_gamma   90.00
#
_symmetry.space_group_name_H-M   'P 1'
#
loop_
_entity.id
_entity.type
_entity.pdbx_description
1 polymer ?
#
loop_
_entity_poly.entity_id
_entity_poly.type
_entity_poly.pdbx_seq_one_letter_code
_entity_poly.pdbx_strand_id
1 'polypeptide(L)'
;MGLLKKLFGAASAQSSPSEIEVVILDGDDDLDVVGESYRQDALWKIVGGKTSERIRKEAIGYLVPEPNNEYDPNAIGVWIQGLQVGFIVKELAREIIDDLHRLMDSNPGNYIGLRGVVAGGGERDDGPGMLGVFLEFPAAQFGLATRNSPKSDSGSFTMSTGQTDAFVTDAQDDTYDLSWMNKLSGDPSKRIVGLKDVLEKNLEPISRHFAYSQLEEIYYQYKEVFPDALKQYDELADKHHAELETTIRAAMINKWGKLPNLVVHKKSAIRHAKYKEFDKALAWAEKGLEVYGSDAFKEEWTLDLQKRVVTLKARIEKLKSSKKG
;
A
#
# COMPACT_ATOMS: atom_id res chain seq x y z
N MET A 1 -15.65 12.69 75.57
CA MET A 1 -15.07 11.35 75.86
C MET A 1 -15.63 10.41 74.79
N GLY A 2 -15.02 10.06 73.68
CA GLY A 2 -13.62 9.70 73.44
C GLY A 2 -13.60 8.24 72.92
N LEU A 3 -13.25 8.07 71.64
CA LEU A 3 -12.74 6.85 70.98
C LEU A 3 -13.62 5.58 70.86
N LEU A 4 -14.07 5.30 69.62
CA LEU A 4 -14.07 3.94 69.06
C LEU A 4 -13.51 3.95 67.62
N LYS A 5 -12.72 2.92 67.32
CA LYS A 5 -11.69 2.79 66.26
C LYS A 5 -12.18 1.94 65.07
N LYS A 6 -11.63 2.26 63.88
CA LYS A 6 -11.31 1.43 62.67
C LYS A 6 -12.50 0.87 61.85
N LEU A 7 -12.67 1.22 60.57
CA LEU A 7 -11.90 0.88 59.33
C LEU A 7 -11.81 -0.63 59.04
N PHE A 8 -12.58 -1.12 58.04
CA PHE A 8 -12.20 -1.95 56.88
C PHE A 8 -13.39 -2.80 56.35
N GLY A 9 -13.50 -2.90 55.02
CA GLY A 9 -14.39 -3.80 54.27
C GLY A 9 -15.01 -3.12 53.04
N ALA A 10 -14.25 -2.87 51.96
CA ALA A 10 -13.96 -3.79 50.84
C ALA A 10 -15.20 -4.02 49.95
N ALA A 11 -15.18 -3.91 48.62
CA ALA A 11 -14.14 -3.60 47.66
C ALA A 11 -14.82 -3.03 46.41
N SER A 12 -14.15 -2.07 45.78
CA SER A 12 -14.37 -1.66 44.40
C SER A 12 -14.37 -2.91 43.50
N ALA A 13 -15.47 -3.12 42.77
CA ALA A 13 -15.47 -4.01 41.62
C ALA A 13 -14.47 -3.43 40.61
N GLN A 14 -13.30 -4.04 40.55
CA GLN A 14 -12.37 -3.88 39.45
C GLN A 14 -13.10 -4.33 38.18
N SER A 15 -13.56 -3.35 37.40
CA SER A 15 -13.85 -3.56 36.00
C SER A 15 -12.57 -4.05 35.33
N SER A 16 -12.64 -5.25 34.75
CA SER A 16 -11.63 -5.80 33.84
C SER A 16 -11.18 -4.72 32.85
N PRO A 17 -9.92 -4.76 32.34
CA PRO A 17 -9.53 -3.89 31.24
C PRO A 17 -10.49 -4.18 30.09
N SER A 18 -11.24 -3.17 29.66
CA SER A 18 -12.12 -3.26 28.50
C SER A 18 -11.28 -3.75 27.32
N GLU A 19 -11.56 -4.95 26.85
CA GLU A 19 -10.98 -5.49 25.63
C GLU A 19 -11.31 -4.49 24.50
N ILE A 20 -10.30 -3.99 23.81
CA ILE A 20 -10.50 -3.06 22.69
C ILE A 20 -11.21 -3.86 21.59
N GLU A 21 -12.49 -3.61 21.37
CA GLU A 21 -13.21 -4.23 20.28
C GLU A 21 -12.86 -3.51 18.96
N VAL A 22 -12.48 -4.31 17.96
CA VAL A 22 -11.98 -3.83 16.67
C VAL A 22 -12.79 -4.48 15.55
N VAL A 23 -13.39 -3.66 14.70
CA VAL A 23 -14.00 -4.11 13.44
C VAL A 23 -12.92 -4.16 12.38
N ILE A 24 -12.55 -5.37 11.95
CA ILE A 24 -11.51 -5.58 10.95
C ILE A 24 -12.13 -5.37 9.57
N LEU A 25 -11.55 -4.45 8.81
CA LEU A 25 -11.86 -4.28 7.39
C LEU A 25 -10.74 -4.93 6.57
N ASP A 26 -11.13 -5.77 5.62
CA ASP A 26 -10.19 -6.39 4.70
C ASP A 26 -9.89 -5.42 3.55
N GLY A 27 -8.61 -5.09 3.36
CA GLY A 27 -8.10 -4.22 2.31
C GLY A 27 -7.11 -4.94 1.39
N ASP A 28 -6.76 -4.30 0.29
CA ASP A 28 -5.82 -4.83 -0.71
C ASP A 28 -4.74 -3.82 -1.14
N ASP A 29 -4.85 -2.56 -0.72
CA ASP A 29 -3.82 -1.54 -0.91
C ASP A 29 -2.78 -1.54 0.22
N ASP A 30 -1.50 -1.39 -0.12
CA ASP A 30 -0.45 -1.17 0.88
C ASP A 30 -0.61 0.24 1.48
N LEU A 31 -0.83 0.32 2.79
CA LEU A 31 -0.86 1.56 3.56
C LEU A 31 0.42 1.71 4.37
N ASP A 32 1.23 2.69 3.96
CA ASP A 32 2.42 3.10 4.68
C ASP A 32 2.01 3.85 5.95
N VAL A 33 2.48 3.35 7.08
CA VAL A 33 2.46 4.08 8.35
C VAL A 33 3.67 5.03 8.36
N VAL A 34 3.55 6.17 9.02
CA VAL A 34 4.67 7.12 9.21
C VAL A 34 4.98 7.35 10.68
N GLY A 35 6.23 7.72 10.96
CA GLY A 35 6.70 8.03 12.32
C GLY A 35 7.13 6.81 13.13
N GLU A 36 7.23 5.64 12.53
CA GLU A 36 7.62 4.38 13.18
C GLU A 36 9.04 4.43 13.75
N SER A 37 9.92 5.25 13.15
CA SER A 37 11.27 5.50 13.67
C SER A 37 11.25 6.04 15.10
N TYR A 38 10.22 6.82 15.47
CA TYR A 38 10.04 7.35 16.84
C TYR A 38 9.30 6.37 17.77
N ARG A 39 8.82 5.23 17.24
CA ARG A 39 8.03 4.22 17.95
C ARG A 39 8.68 2.85 17.98
N GLN A 40 9.99 2.76 17.71
CA GLN A 40 10.73 1.49 17.68
C GLN A 40 10.60 0.67 18.97
N ASP A 41 10.61 1.30 20.14
CA ASP A 41 10.46 0.56 21.41
C ASP A 41 9.07 -0.09 21.54
N ALA A 42 8.01 0.56 21.03
CA ALA A 42 6.67 -0.02 20.96
C ALA A 42 6.63 -1.20 19.98
N LEU A 43 7.23 -1.03 18.79
CA LEU A 43 7.28 -2.08 17.76
C LEU A 43 8.06 -3.30 18.24
N TRP A 44 9.20 -3.11 18.88
CA TRP A 44 9.97 -4.20 19.47
C TRP A 44 9.17 -4.93 20.56
N LYS A 45 8.42 -4.20 21.39
CA LYS A 45 7.53 -4.81 22.39
C LYS A 45 6.43 -5.66 21.73
N ILE A 46 5.80 -5.17 20.66
CA ILE A 46 4.76 -5.90 19.91
C ILE A 46 5.29 -7.21 19.35
N VAL A 47 6.53 -7.24 18.85
CA VAL A 47 7.11 -8.44 18.23
C VAL A 47 7.74 -9.41 19.23
N GLY A 48 7.82 -9.05 20.52
CA GLY A 48 8.29 -9.93 21.60
C GLY A 48 9.68 -9.58 22.16
N GLY A 49 10.24 -8.44 21.80
CA GLY A 49 11.52 -7.92 22.29
C GLY A 49 12.54 -7.68 21.18
N LYS A 50 13.59 -6.93 21.51
CA LYS A 50 14.70 -6.63 20.59
C LYS A 50 15.47 -7.90 20.23
N THR A 51 15.72 -8.10 18.94
CA THR A 51 16.54 -9.19 18.40
C THR A 51 17.34 -8.70 17.19
N SER A 52 18.46 -9.37 16.89
CA SER A 52 19.23 -9.16 15.66
C SER A 52 18.62 -9.88 14.45
N GLU A 53 17.61 -10.73 14.67
CA GLU A 53 16.94 -11.44 13.59
C GLU A 53 16.00 -10.54 12.78
N ARG A 54 15.75 -10.93 11.52
CA ARG A 54 14.71 -10.30 10.70
C ARG A 54 13.34 -10.75 11.17
N ILE A 55 12.47 -9.80 11.46
CA ILE A 55 11.12 -10.05 11.94
C ILE A 55 10.11 -9.83 10.82
N ARG A 56 9.10 -10.71 10.78
CA ARG A 56 7.82 -10.51 10.10
C ARG A 56 6.73 -11.13 10.94
N LYS A 57 5.90 -10.31 11.58
CA LYS A 57 4.82 -10.73 12.47
C LYS A 57 3.50 -10.15 11.98
N GLU A 58 2.49 -11.00 11.83
CA GLU A 58 1.13 -10.55 11.54
C GLU A 58 0.59 -9.69 12.68
N ALA A 59 -0.13 -8.63 12.32
CA ALA A 59 -0.69 -7.68 13.26
C ALA A 59 -2.03 -7.14 12.77
N ILE A 60 -2.81 -6.61 13.70
CA ILE A 60 -4.00 -5.81 13.42
C ILE A 60 -3.71 -4.41 13.95
N GLY A 61 -3.62 -3.44 13.05
CA GLY A 61 -3.50 -2.02 13.38
C GLY A 61 -4.87 -1.37 13.40
N TYR A 62 -5.23 -0.64 14.45
CA TYR A 62 -6.48 0.10 14.52
C TYR A 62 -6.25 1.61 14.50
N LEU A 63 -7.19 2.31 13.87
CA LEU A 63 -7.12 3.74 13.59
C LEU A 63 -7.79 4.54 14.71
N VAL A 64 -7.13 5.59 15.17
CA VAL A 64 -7.61 6.46 16.26
C VAL A 64 -7.49 7.93 15.84
N PRO A 65 -8.61 8.65 15.64
CA PRO A 65 -8.58 10.09 15.43
C PRO A 65 -7.96 10.84 16.62
N GLU A 66 -7.09 11.81 16.37
CA GLU A 66 -6.48 12.67 17.38
C GLU A 66 -6.84 14.15 17.16
N PRO A 67 -8.10 14.56 17.41
CA PRO A 67 -8.56 15.93 17.15
C PRO A 67 -7.86 17.02 17.96
N ASN A 68 -7.21 16.62 19.07
CA ASN A 68 -6.45 17.51 19.94
C ASN A 68 -4.93 17.45 19.69
N ASN A 69 -4.49 16.84 18.58
CA ASN A 69 -3.08 16.78 18.22
C ASN A 69 -2.56 18.19 17.89
N GLU A 70 -1.42 18.56 18.48
CA GLU A 70 -0.88 19.93 18.39
C GLU A 70 -0.38 20.32 16.99
N TYR A 71 -0.10 19.35 16.12
CA TYR A 71 0.45 19.57 14.77
C TYR A 71 -0.61 19.46 13.68
N ASP A 72 -1.57 18.55 13.82
CA ASP A 72 -2.66 18.37 12.86
C ASP A 72 -3.93 17.84 13.55
N PRO A 73 -5.02 18.61 13.61
CA PRO A 73 -6.29 18.14 14.20
C PRO A 73 -6.94 17.01 13.38
N ASN A 74 -6.47 16.71 12.17
CA ASN A 74 -6.93 15.57 11.38
C ASN A 74 -6.01 14.34 11.53
N ALA A 75 -5.04 14.38 12.45
CA ALA A 75 -4.12 13.26 12.65
C ALA A 75 -4.88 11.98 13.00
N ILE A 76 -4.51 10.88 12.34
CA ILE A 76 -5.02 9.54 12.64
C ILE A 76 -3.85 8.71 13.14
N GLY A 77 -3.87 8.38 14.43
CA GLY A 77 -2.91 7.49 15.04
C GLY A 77 -3.17 6.05 14.65
N VAL A 78 -2.08 5.31 14.41
CA VAL A 78 -2.12 3.86 14.18
C VAL A 78 -1.66 3.16 15.44
N TRP A 79 -2.47 2.23 15.94
CA TRP A 79 -2.24 1.53 17.20
C TRP A 79 -2.26 0.02 17.01
N ILE A 80 -1.37 -0.69 17.70
CA ILE A 80 -1.32 -2.15 17.72
C ILE A 80 -1.15 -2.59 19.17
N GLN A 81 -2.01 -3.50 19.66
CA GLN A 81 -1.96 -4.03 21.03
C GLN A 81 -1.89 -2.93 22.12
N GLY A 82 -2.64 -1.83 21.96
CA GLY A 82 -2.66 -0.72 22.92
C GLY A 82 -1.43 0.19 22.87
N LEU A 83 -0.56 0.04 21.86
CA LEU A 83 0.61 0.89 21.68
C LEU A 83 0.51 1.65 20.35
N GLN A 84 0.74 2.97 20.38
CA GLN A 84 0.82 3.76 19.16
C GLN A 84 2.12 3.44 18.43
N VAL A 85 1.98 3.04 17.17
CA VAL A 85 3.10 2.62 16.32
C VAL A 85 3.46 3.62 15.25
N GLY A 86 2.57 4.58 14.99
CA GLY A 86 2.80 5.66 14.04
C GLY A 86 1.50 6.40 13.74
N PHE A 87 1.47 7.04 12.59
CA PHE A 87 0.34 7.80 12.08
C PHE A 87 0.05 7.45 10.62
N ILE A 88 -1.17 7.72 10.18
CA ILE A 88 -1.47 7.85 8.76
C ILE A 88 -0.80 9.11 8.24
N VAL A 89 -0.23 9.03 7.03
CA VAL A 89 0.37 10.18 6.37
C VAL A 89 -0.65 11.33 6.26
N LYS A 90 -0.18 12.55 6.48
CA LYS A 90 -1.01 13.74 6.73
C LYS A 90 -2.07 13.98 5.66
N GLU A 91 -1.70 13.83 4.40
CA GLU A 91 -2.55 14.07 3.24
C GLU A 91 -3.71 13.06 3.20
N LEU A 92 -3.39 11.77 3.35
CA LEU A 92 -4.39 10.70 3.40
C LEU A 92 -5.28 10.81 4.63
N ALA A 93 -4.72 11.18 5.79
CA ALA A 93 -5.47 11.34 7.02
C ALA A 93 -6.61 12.37 6.85
N ARG A 94 -6.31 13.53 6.24
CA ARG A 94 -7.34 14.54 5.93
C ARG A 94 -8.38 14.05 4.94
N GLU A 95 -8.01 13.18 4.02
CA GLU A 95 -8.92 12.65 3.00
C GLU A 95 -9.93 11.65 3.59
N ILE A 96 -9.48 10.82 4.54
CA ILE A 96 -10.25 9.70 5.08
C ILE A 96 -10.90 9.97 6.43
N ILE A 97 -10.58 11.08 7.11
CA ILE A 97 -11.02 11.34 8.49
C ILE A 97 -12.54 11.30 8.66
N ASP A 98 -13.28 11.88 7.71
CA ASP A 98 -14.75 11.89 7.74
C ASP A 98 -15.33 10.48 7.51
N ASP A 99 -14.71 9.69 6.63
CA ASP A 99 -15.09 8.30 6.39
C ASP A 99 -14.80 7.42 7.60
N LEU A 100 -13.64 7.63 8.24
CA LEU A 100 -13.29 6.97 9.48
C LEU A 100 -14.32 7.28 10.58
N HIS A 101 -14.70 8.54 10.77
CA HIS A 101 -15.75 8.90 11.71
C HIS A 101 -17.07 8.22 11.37
N ARG A 102 -17.50 8.22 10.10
CA ARG A 102 -18.73 7.53 9.68
C ARG A 102 -18.70 6.02 9.96
N LEU A 103 -17.56 5.38 9.74
CA LEU A 103 -17.36 3.97 10.03
C LEU A 103 -17.41 3.70 11.54
N MET A 104 -16.80 4.55 12.36
CA MET A 104 -16.84 4.44 13.82
C MET A 104 -18.23 4.71 14.39
N ASP A 105 -18.96 5.70 13.86
CA ASP A 105 -20.35 6.01 14.24
C ASP A 105 -21.30 4.85 13.90
N SER A 106 -21.03 4.15 12.79
CA SER A 106 -21.77 2.95 12.38
C SER A 106 -21.42 1.72 13.21
N ASN A 107 -20.31 1.76 13.98
CA ASN A 107 -19.86 0.69 14.86
C ASN A 107 -19.54 1.23 16.27
N PRO A 108 -20.54 1.71 17.03
CA PRO A 108 -20.30 2.39 18.29
C PRO A 108 -19.47 1.53 19.26
N GLY A 109 -18.46 2.16 19.88
CA GLY A 109 -17.58 1.49 20.84
C GLY A 109 -16.46 0.64 20.22
N ASN A 110 -16.45 0.48 18.90
CA ASN A 110 -15.43 -0.27 18.18
C ASN A 110 -14.45 0.65 17.45
N TYR A 111 -13.18 0.26 17.41
CA TYR A 111 -12.21 0.88 16.50
C TYR A 111 -12.23 0.20 15.13
N ILE A 112 -11.82 0.93 14.10
CA ILE A 112 -11.63 0.36 12.76
C ILE A 112 -10.22 -0.21 12.66
N GLY A 113 -10.13 -1.51 12.41
CA GLY A 113 -8.89 -2.26 12.32
C GLY A 113 -8.56 -2.69 10.89
N LEU A 114 -7.28 -2.72 10.60
CA LEU A 114 -6.70 -3.15 9.34
C LEU A 114 -5.73 -4.29 9.60
N ARG A 115 -5.77 -5.32 8.75
CA ARG A 115 -4.77 -6.39 8.77
C ARG A 115 -3.43 -5.84 8.31
N GLY A 116 -2.36 -6.49 8.71
CA GLY A 116 -1.04 -6.11 8.25
C GLY A 116 0.07 -6.88 8.92
N VAL A 117 1.27 -6.32 8.82
CA VAL A 117 2.49 -6.92 9.33
C VAL A 117 3.40 -5.88 9.96
N VAL A 118 4.00 -6.24 11.09
CA VAL A 118 5.20 -5.58 11.60
C VAL A 118 6.38 -6.32 11.03
N ALA A 119 7.22 -5.64 10.26
CA ALA A 119 8.34 -6.27 9.56
C ALA A 119 9.59 -5.38 9.55
N GLY A 120 10.77 -6.00 9.56
CA GLY A 120 12.04 -5.29 9.59
C GLY A 120 13.07 -6.01 10.44
N GLY A 121 13.90 -5.27 11.17
CA GLY A 121 14.97 -5.88 11.95
C GLY A 121 16.12 -6.36 11.07
N GLY A 122 16.82 -7.40 11.55
CA GLY A 122 18.04 -7.89 10.92
C GLY A 122 19.27 -7.11 11.36
N GLU A 123 20.41 -7.80 11.42
CA GLU A 123 21.69 -7.21 11.83
C GLU A 123 22.21 -6.24 10.77
N ARG A 124 22.67 -5.07 11.23
CA ARG A 124 23.36 -4.03 10.45
C ARG A 124 24.61 -3.61 11.23
N ASP A 125 25.55 -2.95 10.55
CA ASP A 125 26.81 -2.51 11.16
C ASP A 125 26.62 -1.57 12.37
N ASP A 126 25.46 -0.91 12.46
CA ASP A 126 25.06 0.02 13.52
C ASP A 126 24.04 -0.57 14.52
N GLY A 127 23.75 -1.88 14.44
CA GLY A 127 22.83 -2.59 15.32
C GLY A 127 21.62 -3.21 14.59
N PRO A 128 20.59 -3.65 15.33
CA PRO A 128 19.41 -4.23 14.71
C PRO A 128 18.65 -3.16 13.90
N GLY A 129 18.32 -3.50 12.65
CA GLY A 129 17.55 -2.64 11.76
C GLY A 129 16.19 -2.25 12.33
N MET A 130 15.64 -1.15 11.85
CA MET A 130 14.33 -0.68 12.30
C MET A 130 13.19 -1.60 11.83
N LEU A 131 12.12 -1.62 12.60
CA LEU A 131 10.84 -2.23 12.26
C LEU A 131 9.93 -1.18 11.63
N GLY A 132 9.14 -1.58 10.63
CA GLY A 132 8.07 -0.79 10.03
C GLY A 132 6.73 -1.51 10.15
N VAL A 133 5.65 -0.77 9.88
CA VAL A 133 4.28 -1.29 9.90
C VAL A 133 3.67 -1.11 8.52
N PHE A 134 3.14 -2.21 7.98
CA PHE A 134 2.50 -2.24 6.67
C PHE A 134 1.09 -2.79 6.84
N LEU A 135 0.09 -1.98 6.53
CA LEU A 135 -1.32 -2.34 6.69
C LEU A 135 -1.99 -2.53 5.32
N GLU A 136 -3.00 -3.38 5.27
CA GLU A 136 -3.85 -3.63 4.12
C GLU A 136 -5.05 -2.68 4.21
N PHE A 137 -5.16 -1.74 3.27
CA PHE A 137 -6.10 -0.64 3.33
C PHE A 137 -7.26 -0.82 2.35
N PRO A 138 -8.52 -0.73 2.82
CA PRO A 138 -9.70 -0.90 1.98
C PRO A 138 -10.16 0.44 1.41
N ALA A 139 -9.45 0.98 0.43
CA ALA A 139 -9.71 2.32 -0.13
C ALA A 139 -11.18 2.56 -0.53
N ALA A 140 -11.86 1.53 -1.06
CA ALA A 140 -13.28 1.62 -1.42
C ALA A 140 -14.21 1.87 -0.22
N GLN A 141 -13.88 1.32 0.95
CA GLN A 141 -14.68 1.47 2.17
C GLN A 141 -14.48 2.84 2.83
N PHE A 142 -13.34 3.49 2.57
CA PHE A 142 -13.04 4.86 2.95
C PHE A 142 -13.45 5.90 1.89
N GLY A 143 -14.29 5.51 0.92
CA GLY A 143 -14.81 6.44 -0.08
C GLY A 143 -13.78 6.92 -1.11
N LEU A 144 -12.56 6.37 -1.11
CA LEU A 144 -11.50 6.80 -2.02
C LEU A 144 -11.68 6.23 -3.43
N ALA A 145 -12.36 5.09 -3.58
CA ALA A 145 -12.73 4.58 -4.90
C ALA A 145 -13.87 5.39 -5.57
N THR A 146 -14.55 6.27 -4.83
CA THR A 146 -15.74 7.02 -5.30
C THR A 146 -15.57 8.54 -5.28
N ARG A 147 -14.52 9.09 -4.66
CA ARG A 147 -14.23 10.53 -4.60
C ARG A 147 -13.15 10.94 -5.62
N ASN A 148 -13.48 10.87 -6.91
CA ASN A 148 -12.69 11.59 -7.91
C ASN A 148 -12.97 13.11 -7.82
N SER A 149 -12.06 13.82 -7.12
CA SER A 149 -11.69 15.26 -7.26
C SER A 149 -12.56 16.34 -6.58
N PRO A 150 -12.05 17.56 -6.25
CA PRO A 150 -10.68 18.11 -6.42
C PRO A 150 -10.08 18.94 -5.24
N LYS A 151 -8.78 19.28 -5.43
CA LYS A 151 -7.97 20.44 -4.97
C LYS A 151 -6.91 20.20 -3.90
N SER A 152 -5.64 20.24 -4.31
CA SER A 152 -4.61 20.91 -3.52
C SER A 152 -3.82 21.88 -4.40
N ASP A 153 -3.88 23.15 -4.02
CA ASP A 153 -2.97 24.19 -4.45
C ASP A 153 -1.63 23.99 -3.74
N SER A 154 -0.59 23.65 -4.47
CA SER A 154 0.83 24.02 -4.27
C SER A 154 1.71 23.00 -5.00
N GLY A 155 2.64 23.49 -5.82
CA GLY A 155 3.49 22.70 -6.72
C GLY A 155 4.54 21.82 -6.03
N SER A 156 4.14 21.00 -5.07
CA SER A 156 4.94 19.94 -4.46
C SER A 156 4.35 18.59 -4.87
N PHE A 157 4.93 17.96 -5.89
CA PHE A 157 4.54 16.65 -6.39
C PHE A 157 4.80 15.57 -5.32
N THR A 158 3.75 14.97 -4.74
CA THR A 158 3.84 13.77 -3.91
C THR A 158 3.50 12.55 -4.79
N MET A 159 4.42 12.20 -5.68
CA MET A 159 4.17 11.18 -6.70
C MET A 159 4.19 9.77 -6.09
N SER A 160 3.03 9.12 -6.02
CA SER A 160 2.89 7.69 -5.71
C SER A 160 2.82 6.88 -7.02
N THR A 161 1.63 6.62 -7.56
CA THR A 161 1.42 5.99 -8.88
C THR A 161 1.40 7.00 -10.03
N GLY A 162 1.51 8.30 -9.73
CA GLY A 162 1.37 9.39 -10.71
C GLY A 162 -0.07 9.64 -11.17
N GLN A 163 -1.06 8.85 -10.73
CA GLN A 163 -2.45 8.97 -11.17
C GLN A 163 -3.13 10.26 -10.71
N THR A 164 -2.93 10.64 -9.44
CA THR A 164 -3.46 11.89 -8.89
C THR A 164 -2.88 13.10 -9.61
N ASP A 165 -1.55 13.13 -9.80
CA ASP A 165 -0.86 14.18 -10.55
C ASP A 165 -1.32 14.21 -12.01
N ALA A 166 -1.54 13.04 -12.61
CA ALA A 166 -2.00 12.94 -13.97
C ALA A 166 -3.39 13.57 -14.15
N PHE A 167 -4.32 13.22 -13.26
CA PHE A 167 -5.68 13.75 -13.26
C PHE A 167 -5.72 15.26 -13.03
N VAL A 168 -4.88 15.79 -12.13
CA VAL A 168 -4.80 17.23 -11.87
C VAL A 168 -4.28 17.99 -13.08
N THR A 169 -3.28 17.45 -13.76
CA THR A 169 -2.62 18.14 -14.89
C THR A 169 -3.30 17.93 -16.24
N ASP A 170 -4.09 16.86 -16.41
CA ASP A 170 -5.02 16.68 -17.55
C ASP A 170 -5.87 17.95 -17.76
N ALA A 171 -6.54 18.40 -16.69
CA ALA A 171 -7.37 19.61 -16.73
C ALA A 171 -6.59 20.93 -16.95
N GLN A 172 -5.26 20.91 -16.82
CA GLN A 172 -4.42 22.12 -16.88
C GLN A 172 -3.69 22.28 -18.22
N ASP A 173 -3.24 21.20 -18.85
CA ASP A 173 -2.46 21.26 -20.09
C ASP A 173 -2.95 20.35 -21.23
N ASP A 174 -4.00 19.55 -21.01
CA ASP A 174 -4.67 18.70 -22.02
C ASP A 174 -3.69 17.77 -22.77
N THR A 175 -2.57 17.42 -22.14
CA THR A 175 -1.53 16.57 -22.74
C THR A 175 -1.94 15.10 -22.85
N TYR A 176 -3.02 14.69 -22.20
CA TYR A 176 -3.66 13.38 -22.31
C TYR A 176 -5.05 13.44 -21.68
N ASP A 177 -6.04 12.73 -22.25
CA ASP A 177 -7.42 12.70 -21.74
C ASP A 177 -7.61 11.53 -20.74
N LEU A 178 -8.00 11.84 -19.49
CA LEU A 178 -8.43 10.86 -18.48
C LEU A 178 -9.95 10.88 -18.21
N SER A 179 -10.74 11.65 -18.97
CA SER A 179 -12.19 11.77 -18.79
C SER A 179 -12.94 10.45 -18.91
N TRP A 180 -12.36 9.47 -19.61
CA TRP A 180 -12.89 8.11 -19.68
C TRP A 180 -12.98 7.44 -18.31
N MET A 181 -12.12 7.78 -17.34
CA MET A 181 -12.13 7.20 -16.00
C MET A 181 -13.48 7.40 -15.29
N ASN A 182 -14.09 8.58 -15.47
CA ASN A 182 -15.38 8.93 -14.89
C ASN A 182 -16.57 8.28 -15.60
N LYS A 183 -16.35 7.73 -16.80
CA LYS A 183 -17.37 7.06 -17.62
C LYS A 183 -17.35 5.54 -17.41
N LEU A 184 -16.35 5.01 -16.72
CA LEU A 184 -16.23 3.58 -16.48
C LEU A 184 -17.22 3.07 -15.43
N SER A 185 -17.74 1.88 -15.65
CA SER A 185 -18.61 1.20 -14.68
C SER A 185 -17.84 0.81 -13.42
N GLY A 186 -18.52 0.76 -12.29
CA GLY A 186 -18.04 0.10 -11.07
C GLY A 186 -18.18 -1.43 -11.12
N ASP A 187 -18.97 -1.98 -12.05
CA ASP A 187 -19.04 -3.42 -12.27
C ASP A 187 -17.74 -3.92 -12.94
N PRO A 188 -17.00 -4.88 -12.36
CA PRO A 188 -15.69 -5.29 -12.86
C PRO A 188 -15.72 -5.82 -14.31
N SER A 189 -16.77 -6.54 -14.70
CA SER A 189 -16.88 -7.11 -16.05
C SER A 189 -17.10 -6.02 -17.10
N LYS A 190 -18.00 -5.08 -16.82
CA LYS A 190 -18.23 -3.92 -17.69
C LYS A 190 -17.04 -2.97 -17.71
N ARG A 191 -16.35 -2.83 -16.57
CA ARG A 191 -15.14 -2.01 -16.45
C ARG A 191 -14.01 -2.54 -17.31
N ILE A 192 -13.80 -3.87 -17.35
CA ILE A 192 -12.83 -4.51 -18.26
C ILE A 192 -13.14 -4.15 -19.72
N VAL A 193 -14.40 -4.24 -20.15
CA VAL A 193 -14.79 -3.89 -21.52
C VAL A 193 -14.48 -2.43 -21.83
N GLY A 194 -14.84 -1.51 -20.92
CA GLY A 194 -14.55 -0.08 -21.09
C GLY A 194 -13.05 0.23 -21.14
N LEU A 195 -12.25 -0.40 -20.28
CA LEU A 195 -10.80 -0.20 -20.27
C LEU A 195 -10.11 -0.77 -21.53
N LYS A 196 -10.59 -1.91 -22.05
CA LYS A 196 -10.11 -2.44 -23.34
C LYS A 196 -10.44 -1.49 -24.49
N ASP A 197 -11.64 -0.93 -24.49
CA ASP A 197 -12.05 0.09 -25.46
C ASP A 197 -11.15 1.34 -25.41
N VAL A 198 -10.78 1.77 -24.19
CA VAL A 198 -9.79 2.85 -24.00
C VAL A 198 -8.44 2.46 -24.61
N LEU A 199 -7.91 1.27 -24.35
CA LEU A 199 -6.62 0.84 -24.92
C LEU A 199 -6.64 0.71 -26.45
N GLU A 200 -7.79 0.36 -27.04
CA GLU A 200 -7.95 0.24 -28.49
C GLU A 200 -8.05 1.59 -29.20
N LYS A 201 -8.68 2.58 -28.56
CA LYS A 201 -9.01 3.88 -29.19
C LYS A 201 -8.08 5.02 -28.78
N ASN A 202 -7.50 4.94 -27.58
CA ASN A 202 -6.67 6.00 -27.03
C ASN A 202 -5.22 5.81 -27.50
N LEU A 203 -4.62 6.90 -27.99
CA LEU A 203 -3.25 6.90 -28.50
C LEU A 203 -2.26 7.46 -27.46
N GLU A 204 -2.74 8.11 -26.40
CA GLU A 204 -1.89 8.84 -25.48
C GLU A 204 -1.20 7.90 -24.48
N PRO A 205 0.14 7.87 -24.42
CA PRO A 205 0.87 6.88 -23.62
C PRO A 205 0.54 6.94 -22.11
N ILE A 206 0.47 8.14 -21.52
CA ILE A 206 0.16 8.30 -20.09
C ILE A 206 -1.27 7.83 -19.79
N SER A 207 -2.22 8.09 -20.67
CA SER A 207 -3.60 7.63 -20.52
C SER A 207 -3.69 6.10 -20.58
N ARG A 208 -2.99 5.49 -21.54
CA ARG A 208 -2.87 4.04 -21.69
C ARG A 208 -2.22 3.38 -20.48
N HIS A 209 -1.19 3.99 -19.88
CA HIS A 209 -0.58 3.50 -18.64
C HIS A 209 -1.63 3.26 -17.55
N PHE A 210 -2.50 4.24 -17.30
CA PHE A 210 -3.52 4.08 -16.26
C PHE A 210 -4.61 3.08 -16.63
N ALA A 211 -4.92 2.94 -17.92
CA ALA A 211 -5.84 1.90 -18.38
C ALA A 211 -5.25 0.49 -18.16
N TYR A 212 -3.96 0.28 -18.46
CA TYR A 212 -3.26 -0.96 -18.17
C TYR A 212 -3.24 -1.25 -16.67
N SER A 213 -2.78 -0.30 -15.85
CA SER A 213 -2.68 -0.46 -14.39
C SER A 213 -4.02 -0.86 -13.77
N GLN A 214 -5.13 -0.27 -14.23
CA GLN A 214 -6.47 -0.65 -13.73
C GLN A 214 -6.92 -2.03 -14.23
N LEU A 215 -6.66 -2.40 -15.48
CA LEU A 215 -6.97 -3.75 -15.98
C LEU A 215 -6.18 -4.82 -15.23
N GLU A 216 -4.89 -4.58 -15.02
CA GLU A 216 -4.01 -5.44 -14.24
C GLU A 216 -4.54 -5.63 -12.81
N GLU A 217 -5.00 -4.55 -12.16
CA GLU A 217 -5.60 -4.63 -10.83
C GLU A 217 -6.85 -5.52 -10.84
N ILE A 218 -7.79 -5.27 -11.76
CA ILE A 218 -9.04 -6.03 -11.84
C ILE A 218 -8.75 -7.52 -12.08
N TYR A 219 -7.90 -7.86 -13.05
CA TYR A 219 -7.60 -9.26 -13.33
C TYR A 219 -6.90 -9.95 -12.16
N TYR A 220 -6.03 -9.24 -11.44
CA TYR A 220 -5.35 -9.83 -10.29
C TYR A 220 -6.25 -9.99 -9.06
N GLN A 221 -7.11 -8.99 -8.80
CA GLN A 221 -8.07 -8.98 -7.69
C GLN A 221 -9.12 -10.10 -7.89
N TYR A 222 -9.72 -10.16 -9.08
CA TYR A 222 -10.79 -11.10 -9.43
C TYR A 222 -10.29 -12.42 -10.04
N LYS A 223 -9.03 -12.80 -9.79
CA LYS A 223 -8.41 -14.02 -10.32
C LYS A 223 -9.15 -15.34 -10.03
N GLU A 224 -9.88 -15.39 -8.92
CA GLU A 224 -10.67 -16.57 -8.51
C GLU A 224 -12.09 -16.56 -9.12
N VAL A 225 -12.52 -15.41 -9.67
CA VAL A 225 -13.87 -15.19 -10.19
C VAL A 225 -13.88 -15.28 -11.72
N PHE A 226 -12.90 -14.66 -12.37
CA PHE A 226 -12.82 -14.62 -13.82
C PHE A 226 -12.00 -15.80 -14.37
N PRO A 227 -12.55 -16.58 -15.32
CA PRO A 227 -11.78 -17.58 -16.04
C PRO A 227 -10.56 -16.93 -16.70
N ASP A 228 -9.43 -17.64 -16.64
CA ASP A 228 -8.16 -17.20 -17.22
C ASP A 228 -7.65 -15.83 -16.76
N ALA A 229 -8.15 -15.27 -15.64
CA ALA A 229 -7.76 -13.92 -15.21
C ALA A 229 -6.25 -13.75 -15.01
N LEU A 230 -5.57 -14.75 -14.46
CA LEU A 230 -4.12 -14.71 -14.30
C LEU A 230 -3.37 -14.79 -15.65
N LYS A 231 -3.95 -15.42 -16.66
CA LYS A 231 -3.40 -15.45 -18.02
C LYS A 231 -3.62 -14.10 -18.70
N GLN A 232 -4.82 -13.52 -18.57
CA GLN A 232 -5.14 -12.19 -19.06
C GLN A 232 -4.26 -11.12 -18.40
N TYR A 233 -4.00 -11.26 -17.09
CA TYR A 233 -3.05 -10.43 -16.35
C TYR A 233 -1.65 -10.50 -16.97
N ASP A 234 -1.11 -11.70 -17.20
CA ASP A 234 0.23 -11.86 -17.79
C ASP A 234 0.33 -11.24 -19.18
N GLU A 235 -0.67 -11.49 -20.04
CA GLU A 235 -0.73 -10.93 -21.39
C GLU A 235 -0.81 -9.40 -21.37
N LEU A 236 -1.51 -8.82 -20.40
CA LEU A 236 -1.60 -7.37 -20.23
C LEU A 236 -0.32 -6.78 -19.68
N ALA A 237 0.27 -7.39 -18.65
CA ALA A 237 1.52 -6.93 -18.07
C ALA A 237 2.62 -6.90 -19.12
N ASP A 238 2.74 -7.93 -19.96
CA ASP A 238 3.73 -7.95 -21.05
C ASP A 238 3.49 -6.83 -22.07
N LYS A 239 2.23 -6.55 -22.45
CA LYS A 239 1.90 -5.42 -23.33
C LYS A 239 2.22 -4.08 -22.68
N HIS A 240 1.81 -3.89 -21.43
CA HIS A 240 2.08 -2.67 -20.67
C HIS A 240 3.58 -2.42 -20.56
N HIS A 241 4.37 -3.45 -20.28
CA HIS A 241 5.83 -3.33 -20.23
C HIS A 241 6.43 -2.95 -21.59
N ALA A 242 5.99 -3.58 -22.69
CA ALA A 242 6.47 -3.23 -24.03
C ALA A 242 6.19 -1.75 -24.37
N GLU A 243 5.08 -1.20 -23.87
CA GLU A 243 4.77 0.21 -24.03
C GLU A 243 5.53 1.13 -23.07
N LEU A 244 5.80 0.67 -21.85
CA LEU A 244 6.71 1.34 -20.93
C LEU A 244 8.08 1.54 -21.57
N GLU A 245 8.61 0.52 -22.24
CA GLU A 245 9.91 0.62 -22.91
C GLU A 245 9.90 1.59 -24.11
N THR A 246 8.79 1.67 -24.84
CA THR A 246 8.76 2.37 -26.13
C THR A 246 8.22 3.79 -26.05
N THR A 247 7.09 4.01 -25.37
CA THR A 247 6.36 5.30 -25.43
C THR A 247 6.02 5.88 -24.07
N ILE A 248 5.57 5.06 -23.12
CA ILE A 248 5.03 5.54 -21.84
C ILE A 248 6.14 6.14 -20.96
N ARG A 249 7.31 5.48 -20.84
CA ARG A 249 8.43 6.00 -20.04
C ARG A 249 8.86 7.38 -20.53
N ALA A 250 9.03 7.54 -21.83
CA ALA A 250 9.43 8.82 -22.42
C ALA A 250 8.38 9.91 -22.14
N ALA A 251 7.10 9.60 -22.27
CA ALA A 251 6.02 10.53 -21.98
C ALA A 251 5.99 10.94 -20.50
N MET A 252 6.14 9.99 -19.57
CA MET A 252 6.20 10.26 -18.13
C MET A 252 7.41 11.13 -17.76
N ILE A 253 8.59 10.85 -18.33
CA ILE A 253 9.79 11.67 -18.09
C ILE A 253 9.61 13.08 -18.62
N ASN A 254 9.05 13.25 -19.82
CA ASN A 254 8.78 14.57 -20.36
C ASN A 254 7.78 15.35 -19.49
N LYS A 255 6.80 14.65 -18.91
CA LYS A 255 5.77 15.26 -18.07
C LYS A 255 6.25 15.62 -16.67
N TRP A 256 6.95 14.69 -16.01
CA TRP A 256 7.24 14.75 -14.59
C TRP A 256 8.73 14.81 -14.24
N GLY A 257 9.61 14.63 -15.22
CA GLY A 257 11.06 14.55 -15.02
C GLY A 257 11.53 13.28 -14.30
N LYS A 258 10.61 12.49 -13.75
CA LYS A 258 10.83 11.24 -13.02
C LYS A 258 9.70 10.26 -13.29
N LEU A 259 9.95 8.99 -13.01
CA LEU A 259 8.99 7.90 -13.12
C LEU A 259 8.25 7.69 -11.80
N PRO A 260 6.91 7.58 -11.84
CA PRO A 260 6.12 7.18 -10.69
C PRO A 260 6.31 5.70 -10.37
N ASN A 261 5.60 5.20 -9.37
CA ASN A 261 5.61 3.78 -9.04
C ASN A 261 4.96 2.94 -10.17
N LEU A 262 5.80 2.27 -10.95
CA LEU A 262 5.43 1.28 -11.97
C LEU A 262 5.14 -0.08 -11.31
N VAL A 263 3.95 -0.19 -10.71
CA VAL A 263 3.53 -1.34 -9.89
C VAL A 263 3.61 -2.68 -10.65
N VAL A 264 3.39 -2.66 -11.98
CA VAL A 264 3.37 -3.85 -12.85
C VAL A 264 4.57 -4.77 -12.64
N HIS A 265 5.78 -4.21 -12.53
CA HIS A 265 7.00 -5.02 -12.40
C HIS A 265 7.10 -5.73 -11.05
N LYS A 266 6.85 -5.00 -9.95
CA LYS A 266 6.82 -5.57 -8.59
C LYS A 266 5.75 -6.64 -8.49
N LYS A 267 4.53 -6.35 -8.96
CA LYS A 267 3.36 -7.24 -8.85
C LYS A 267 3.55 -8.52 -9.67
N SER A 268 4.03 -8.42 -10.91
CA SER A 268 4.36 -9.58 -11.75
C SER A 268 5.48 -10.43 -11.16
N ALA A 269 6.52 -9.81 -10.61
CA ALA A 269 7.59 -10.55 -9.91
C ALA A 269 7.05 -11.33 -8.70
N ILE A 270 6.20 -10.73 -7.86
CA ILE A 270 5.55 -11.39 -6.72
C ILE A 270 4.68 -12.56 -7.19
N ARG A 271 3.82 -12.32 -8.19
CA ARG A 271 2.93 -13.32 -8.77
C ARG A 271 3.70 -14.56 -9.18
N HIS A 272 4.67 -14.42 -10.08
CA HIS A 272 5.43 -15.57 -10.58
C HIS A 272 6.24 -16.27 -9.48
N ALA A 273 6.77 -15.53 -8.51
CA ALA A 273 7.47 -16.12 -7.37
C ALA A 273 6.53 -17.00 -6.51
N LYS A 274 5.28 -16.55 -6.30
CA LYS A 274 4.25 -17.32 -5.56
C LYS A 274 3.95 -18.66 -6.23
N TYR A 275 3.95 -18.71 -7.56
CA TYR A 275 3.75 -19.94 -8.35
C TYR A 275 5.04 -20.71 -8.65
N LYS A 276 6.16 -20.36 -7.98
CA LYS A 276 7.49 -20.99 -8.14
C LYS A 276 8.06 -20.89 -9.56
N GLU A 277 7.59 -19.95 -10.36
CA GLU A 277 8.12 -19.62 -11.68
C GLU A 277 9.27 -18.61 -11.51
N PHE A 278 10.33 -19.02 -10.80
CA PHE A 278 11.37 -18.10 -10.33
C PHE A 278 12.12 -17.38 -11.46
N ASP A 279 12.33 -18.03 -12.61
CA ASP A 279 12.97 -17.39 -13.77
C ASP A 279 12.10 -16.25 -14.33
N LYS A 280 10.78 -16.44 -14.41
CA LYS A 280 9.84 -15.38 -14.82
C LYS A 280 9.79 -14.25 -13.79
N ALA A 281 9.76 -14.60 -12.50
CA ALA A 281 9.79 -13.63 -11.42
C ALA A 281 11.04 -12.75 -11.47
N LEU A 282 12.19 -13.37 -11.75
CA LEU A 282 13.47 -12.67 -11.89
C LEU A 282 13.43 -11.73 -13.09
N ALA A 283 12.98 -12.22 -14.24
CA ALA A 283 12.86 -11.42 -15.45
C ALA A 283 11.99 -10.17 -15.22
N TRP A 284 10.86 -10.28 -14.52
CA TRP A 284 10.00 -9.14 -14.20
C TRP A 284 10.68 -8.11 -13.28
N ALA A 285 11.46 -8.57 -12.30
CA ALA A 285 12.20 -7.65 -11.43
C ALA A 285 13.30 -6.91 -12.20
N GLU A 286 14.01 -7.60 -13.11
CA GLU A 286 15.04 -7.02 -13.96
C GLU A 286 14.45 -6.03 -14.98
N LYS A 287 13.33 -6.38 -15.64
CA LYS A 287 12.55 -5.48 -16.51
C LYS A 287 12.21 -4.16 -15.81
N GLY A 288 11.79 -4.21 -14.54
CA GLY A 288 11.47 -3.01 -13.77
C GLY A 288 12.68 -2.13 -13.53
N LEU A 289 13.83 -2.72 -13.16
CA LEU A 289 15.08 -1.96 -12.98
C LEU A 289 15.56 -1.32 -14.28
N GLU A 290 15.40 -2.00 -15.40
CA GLU A 290 15.72 -1.46 -16.73
C GLU A 290 14.83 -0.27 -17.08
N VAL A 291 13.51 -0.40 -16.91
CA VAL A 291 12.59 0.72 -17.17
C VAL A 291 12.87 1.90 -16.24
N TYR A 292 13.10 1.66 -14.95
CA TYR A 292 13.42 2.75 -14.03
C TYR A 292 14.73 3.44 -14.37
N GLY A 293 15.81 2.69 -14.64
CA GLY A 293 17.15 3.25 -14.75
C GLY A 293 17.49 4.10 -13.52
N SER A 294 17.88 5.36 -13.75
CA SER A 294 18.13 6.37 -12.70
C SER A 294 16.93 7.27 -12.40
N ASP A 295 15.78 7.00 -13.02
CA ASP A 295 14.72 7.99 -13.16
C ASP A 295 13.53 7.74 -12.25
N ALA A 296 13.60 6.75 -11.36
CA ALA A 296 12.60 6.58 -10.31
C ALA A 296 12.45 7.86 -9.46
N PHE A 297 11.21 8.25 -9.15
CA PHE A 297 10.94 9.36 -8.25
C PHE A 297 11.38 9.04 -6.82
N LYS A 298 11.11 7.81 -6.34
CA LYS A 298 11.62 7.30 -5.07
C LYS A 298 12.62 6.17 -5.29
N GLU A 299 13.78 6.27 -4.64
CA GLU A 299 14.84 5.26 -4.71
C GLU A 299 14.38 3.90 -4.18
N GLU A 300 13.53 3.90 -3.15
CA GLU A 300 13.02 2.69 -2.50
C GLU A 300 12.34 1.69 -3.46
N TRP A 301 11.71 2.17 -4.53
CA TRP A 301 11.06 1.31 -5.52
C TRP A 301 12.07 0.49 -6.31
N THR A 302 13.22 1.08 -6.64
CA THR A 302 14.33 0.36 -7.28
C THR A 302 15.05 -0.56 -6.30
N LEU A 303 15.20 -0.14 -5.04
CA LEU A 303 15.80 -0.98 -3.99
C LEU A 303 14.98 -2.24 -3.70
N ASP A 304 13.64 -2.17 -3.74
CA ASP A 304 12.77 -3.36 -3.62
C ASP A 304 13.02 -4.35 -4.76
N LEU A 305 13.06 -3.87 -6.00
CA LEU A 305 13.33 -4.72 -7.17
C LEU A 305 14.74 -5.32 -7.14
N GLN A 306 15.77 -4.55 -6.74
CA GLN A 306 17.13 -5.07 -6.57
C GLN A 306 17.20 -6.19 -5.53
N LYS A 307 16.54 -6.01 -4.38
CA LYS A 307 16.46 -7.06 -3.33
C LYS A 307 15.81 -8.33 -3.88
N ARG A 308 14.76 -8.20 -4.70
CA ARG A 308 14.09 -9.34 -5.35
C ARG A 308 15.02 -10.05 -6.32
N VAL A 309 15.75 -9.32 -7.17
CA VAL A 309 16.72 -9.88 -8.11
C VAL A 309 17.76 -10.73 -7.37
N VAL A 310 18.37 -10.19 -6.32
CA VAL A 310 19.36 -10.92 -5.51
C VAL A 310 18.77 -12.19 -4.90
N THR A 311 17.58 -12.06 -4.28
CA THR A 311 16.90 -13.17 -3.62
C THR A 311 16.53 -14.28 -4.60
N LEU A 312 15.99 -13.92 -5.76
CA LEU A 312 15.56 -14.85 -6.80
C LEU A 312 16.74 -15.55 -7.45
N LYS A 313 17.84 -14.83 -7.75
CA LYS A 313 19.09 -15.44 -8.25
C LYS A 313 19.64 -16.49 -7.29
N ALA A 314 19.76 -16.15 -6.00
CA ALA A 314 20.22 -17.09 -4.98
C ALA A 314 19.31 -18.33 -4.88
N ARG A 315 17.99 -18.14 -4.99
CA ARG A 315 17.01 -19.23 -4.95
C ARG A 315 17.13 -20.15 -6.16
N ILE A 316 17.26 -19.60 -7.36
CA ILE A 316 17.41 -20.35 -8.61
C ILE A 316 18.68 -21.20 -8.57
N GLU A 317 19.81 -20.62 -8.15
CA GLU A 317 21.07 -21.36 -8.04
C GLU A 317 21.00 -22.51 -7.04
N LYS A 318 20.39 -22.29 -5.87
CA LYS A 318 20.16 -23.36 -4.89
C LYS A 318 19.34 -24.52 -5.46
N LEU A 319 18.30 -24.22 -6.24
CA LEU A 319 17.48 -25.26 -6.88
C LEU A 319 18.23 -26.03 -7.96
N LYS A 320 19.13 -25.36 -8.71
CA LYS A 320 20.00 -26.02 -9.69
C LYS A 320 21.01 -26.95 -9.02
N SER A 321 21.62 -26.53 -7.90
CA SER A 321 22.56 -27.38 -7.16
C SER A 321 21.89 -28.61 -6.54
N SER A 322 20.66 -28.48 -6.05
CA SER A 322 19.91 -29.60 -5.45
C SER A 322 19.39 -30.64 -6.46
N LYS A 323 19.39 -30.33 -7.77
CA LYS A 323 19.00 -31.29 -8.82
C LYS A 323 20.18 -32.09 -9.38
N LYS A 324 21.43 -31.74 -9.01
CA LYS A 324 22.66 -32.36 -9.52
C LYS A 324 23.31 -33.38 -8.56
N GLY A 325 22.82 -33.47 -7.32
CA GLY A 325 23.24 -34.48 -6.34
C GLY A 325 22.11 -35.46 -6.09
#